data_AF-A0A2P7BEN4-F1
#
_entry.id   AF-A0A2P7BEN4-F1
#
_cell.length_a   1.000
_cell.length_b   1.000
_cell.length_c   1.000
_cell.angle_alpha   90.00
_cell.angle_beta   90.00
_cell.angle_gamma   90.00
#
_symmetry.space_group_name_H-M   'P 1'
#
loop_
_entity.id
_entity.type
_entity.pdbx_description
1 polymer ?
#
loop_
_entity_poly.entity_id
_entity_poly.type
_entity_poly.pdbx_seq_one_letter_code
_entity_poly.pdbx_strand_id
1 'polypeptide(L)'
;MVKQDLDEPATLYFPPKSGEGVAADRETKPFDALHKALLFAVDGIEDPRKDLTYIVTGSGSRFGWDEIKVLYEHVLIAQTQSK
;
A
#
# COMPACT_ATOMS: atom_id res chain seq x y z
N MET A 1 -7.15 6.63 18.97
CA MET A 1 -6.57 5.58 18.10
C MET A 1 -7.56 5.37 16.97
N VAL A 2 -7.29 5.85 15.76
CA VAL A 2 -8.17 5.62 14.61
C VAL A 2 -8.08 4.15 14.27
N LYS A 3 -9.20 3.43 14.30
CA LYS A 3 -9.25 2.02 13.96
C LYS A 3 -9.20 1.92 12.44
N GLN A 4 -8.05 1.55 11.88
CA GLN A 4 -7.88 1.36 10.45
C GLN A 4 -8.78 0.20 10.00
N ASP A 5 -9.64 0.42 9.02
CA ASP A 5 -10.42 -0.66 8.42
C ASP A 5 -9.52 -1.41 7.42
N LEU A 6 -9.12 -2.63 7.76
CA LEU A 6 -8.20 -3.43 6.93
C LEU A 6 -8.90 -4.10 5.74
N ASP A 7 -10.24 -4.07 5.71
CA ASP A 7 -11.06 -4.68 4.67
C ASP A 7 -11.64 -3.64 3.70
N GLU A 8 -11.37 -2.35 3.89
CA GLU A 8 -11.78 -1.30 2.96
C GLU A 8 -10.98 -1.39 1.64
N PRO A 9 -11.58 -1.03 0.49
CA PRO A 9 -10.86 -1.02 -0.78
C PRO A 9 -9.69 -0.04 -0.74
N ALA A 10 -8.61 -0.34 -1.45
CA ALA A 10 -7.40 0.46 -1.44
C ALA A 10 -6.69 0.45 -2.79
N THR A 11 -6.01 1.53 -3.12
CA THR A 11 -5.23 1.67 -4.36
C THR A 11 -3.78 1.96 -4.01
N LEU A 12 -2.88 1.13 -4.52
CA LEU A 12 -1.44 1.35 -4.45
C LEU A 12 -1.00 2.23 -5.63
N TYR A 13 -0.17 3.23 -5.36
CA TYR A 13 0.38 4.15 -6.35
C TYR A 13 1.89 3.99 -6.43
N PHE A 14 2.40 3.79 -7.64
CA PHE A 14 3.83 3.68 -7.90
C PHE A 14 4.43 5.03 -8.33
N PRO A 15 5.71 5.27 -8.02
CA PRO A 15 6.41 6.42 -8.54
C PRO A 15 6.59 6.31 -10.07
N PRO A 16 6.59 7.45 -10.78
CA PRO A 16 6.85 7.47 -12.23
C PRO A 16 8.24 6.89 -12.54
N LYS A 17 8.35 6.13 -13.63
CA LYS A 17 9.63 5.60 -14.12
C LYS A 17 10.51 6.77 -14.55
N SER A 18 11.74 6.83 -14.01
CA SER A 18 12.69 7.90 -14.33
C SER A 18 12.87 8.02 -15.83
N GLY A 19 12.65 9.23 -16.38
CA GLY A 19 12.75 9.52 -17.81
C GLY A 19 11.43 9.87 -18.47
N GLU A 20 10.29 9.56 -17.84
CA GLU A 20 9.01 10.07 -18.28
C GLU A 20 8.67 11.35 -17.49
N GLY A 21 8.32 12.42 -18.21
CA GLY A 21 8.06 13.74 -17.62
C GLY A 21 6.99 13.71 -16.54
N VAL A 22 6.81 14.83 -15.83
CA VAL A 22 5.95 15.03 -14.63
C VAL A 22 4.47 14.58 -14.81
N ALA A 23 4.07 14.21 -16.02
CA ALA A 23 2.74 13.71 -16.40
C ALA A 23 2.71 12.20 -16.76
N ALA A 24 3.78 11.43 -16.53
CA ALA A 24 3.76 9.98 -16.74
C ALA A 24 2.70 9.37 -15.82
N ASP A 25 1.74 8.66 -16.42
CA ASP A 25 0.65 8.02 -15.70
C ASP A 25 1.21 7.26 -14.51
N ARG A 26 0.89 7.73 -13.29
CA ARG A 26 1.27 7.01 -12.07
C ARG A 26 0.65 5.63 -12.20
N GLU A 27 1.47 4.60 -12.35
CA GLU A 27 0.96 3.24 -12.35
C GLU A 27 0.21 3.05 -11.03
N THR A 28 -1.04 2.60 -11.12
CA THR A 28 -1.88 2.33 -9.96
C THR A 28 -2.35 0.90 -9.99
N LYS A 29 -2.41 0.28 -8.82
CA LYS A 29 -2.94 -1.06 -8.65
C LYS A 29 -4.06 -1.05 -7.60
N PRO A 30 -5.33 -1.22 -8.01
CA PRO A 30 -6.44 -1.32 -7.07
C PRO A 30 -6.48 -2.69 -6.40
N PHE A 31 -6.97 -2.70 -5.17
CA PHE A 31 -7.23 -3.87 -4.34
C PHE A 31 -8.62 -3.74 -3.70
N ASP A 32 -9.29 -4.86 -3.52
CA ASP A 32 -10.58 -4.95 -2.84
C ASP A 32 -10.46 -4.79 -1.32
N ALA A 33 -9.25 -4.93 -0.76
CA ALA A 33 -8.98 -4.75 0.67
C ALA A 33 -7.59 -4.16 0.94
N LEU A 34 -7.50 -3.28 1.95
CA LEU A 34 -6.27 -2.65 2.41
C LEU A 34 -5.21 -3.68 2.83
N HIS A 35 -5.57 -4.73 3.56
CA HIS A 35 -4.59 -5.75 3.97
C HIS A 35 -3.91 -6.42 2.77
N LYS A 36 -4.62 -6.64 1.65
CA LYS A 36 -4.01 -7.19 0.42
C LYS A 36 -3.07 -6.20 -0.24
N ALA A 37 -3.43 -4.92 -0.26
CA ALA A 37 -2.56 -3.86 -0.76
C ALA A 37 -1.26 -3.77 0.05
N LEU A 38 -1.35 -3.87 1.39
CA LEU A 38 -0.19 -3.87 2.30
C LEU A 38 0.73 -5.08 2.04
N LEU A 39 0.17 -6.29 1.96
CA LEU A 39 0.93 -7.51 1.65
C LEU A 39 1.64 -7.38 0.30
N PHE A 40 0.91 -6.94 -0.75
CA PHE A 40 1.52 -6.76 -2.06
C PHE A 40 2.61 -5.68 -2.06
N ALA A 41 2.39 -4.58 -1.33
CA ALA A 41 3.35 -3.47 -1.29
C ALA A 41 4.70 -3.91 -0.69
N VAL A 42 4.68 -4.69 0.40
CA VAL A 42 5.90 -5.09 1.10
C VAL A 42 6.54 -6.34 0.49
N ASP A 43 5.74 -7.36 0.18
CA ASP A 43 6.24 -8.68 -0.27
C ASP A 43 6.28 -8.84 -1.80
N GLY A 44 5.45 -8.07 -2.52
CA GLY A 44 5.25 -8.22 -3.96
C GLY A 44 5.98 -7.18 -4.82
N ILE A 45 6.49 -6.08 -4.25
CA ILE A 45 7.22 -5.05 -5.00
C ILE A 45 8.72 -5.36 -4.99
N GLU A 46 9.25 -5.74 -6.16
CA GLU A 46 10.69 -5.86 -6.41
C GLU A 46 11.33 -4.55 -6.94
N ASP A 47 10.53 -3.48 -7.12
CA ASP A 47 10.99 -2.20 -7.63
C ASP A 47 11.89 -1.47 -6.60
N PRO A 48 13.08 -0.98 -7.00
CA PRO A 48 13.99 -0.25 -6.10
C PRO A 48 13.42 1.07 -5.58
N ARG A 49 12.34 1.59 -6.20
CA ARG A 49 11.67 2.85 -5.82
C ARG A 49 10.44 2.61 -4.92
N LYS A 50 10.31 1.42 -4.34
CA LYS A 50 9.18 1.05 -3.49
C LYS A 50 8.96 2.01 -2.31
N ASP A 51 10.03 2.63 -1.83
CA ASP A 51 10.02 3.66 -0.79
C ASP A 51 9.26 4.93 -1.17
N LEU A 52 9.05 5.18 -2.46
CA LEU A 52 8.23 6.29 -2.97
C LEU A 52 6.76 5.90 -3.23
N THR A 53 6.39 4.64 -3.00
CA THR A 53 5.02 4.17 -3.16
C THR A 53 4.14 4.64 -2.01
N TYR A 54 2.85 4.78 -2.29
CA TYR A 54 1.87 5.11 -1.27
C TYR A 54 0.55 4.40 -1.56
N ILE A 55 -0.24 4.15 -0.51
CA ILE A 55 -1.58 3.57 -0.61
C ILE A 55 -2.60 4.66 -0.31
N VAL A 56 -3.71 4.68 -1.05
CA VAL A 56 -4.90 5.48 -0.73
C VAL A 56 -6.08 4.54 -0.52
N THR A 57 -6.79 4.68 0.59
CA THR A 57 -7.96 3.85 0.89
C THR A 57 -9.25 4.43 0.32
N GLY A 58 -10.32 3.64 0.32
CA GLY A 58 -11.67 4.06 -0.10
C GLY A 58 -12.23 5.20 0.74
N SER A 59 -11.86 5.27 2.02
CA SER A 59 -12.16 6.42 2.90
C SER A 59 -11.33 7.68 2.59
N GLY A 60 -10.35 7.59 1.69
CA GLY A 60 -9.46 8.69 1.31
C GLY A 60 -8.24 8.87 2.20
N SER A 61 -7.96 7.93 3.12
CA SER A 61 -6.73 7.94 3.91
C SER A 61 -5.52 7.63 3.03
N ARG A 62 -4.39 8.29 3.25
CA ARG A 62 -3.16 8.08 2.48
C ARG A 62 -2.03 7.61 3.40
N PHE A 63 -1.36 6.53 3.00
CA PHE A 63 -0.23 5.92 3.71
C PHE A 63 1.03 5.94 2.86
N GLY A 64 2.08 6.58 3.35
CA GLY A 64 3.42 6.47 2.78
C GLY A 64 4.12 5.17 3.20
N TRP A 65 5.31 4.92 2.64
CA TRP A 65 6.04 3.68 2.86
C TRP A 65 6.30 3.31 4.32
N ASP A 66 6.61 4.30 5.18
CA ASP A 66 6.83 4.03 6.60
C ASP A 66 5.57 3.55 7.33
N GLU A 67 4.41 4.15 7.01
CA GLU A 67 3.12 3.75 7.57
C GLU A 67 2.68 2.38 7.02
N ILE A 68 2.96 2.11 5.74
CA ILE A 68 2.71 0.82 5.10
C ILE A 68 3.44 -0.31 5.84
N LYS A 69 4.72 -0.12 6.20
CA LYS A 69 5.48 -1.13 6.97
C LYS A 69 4.87 -1.40 8.34
N VAL A 70 4.48 -0.36 9.07
CA VAL A 70 3.85 -0.50 10.40
C VAL A 70 2.51 -1.24 10.29
N LEU A 71 1.68 -0.87 9.32
CA LEU A 71 0.39 -1.52 9.11
C LEU A 71 0.53 -2.97 8.63
N TYR A 72 1.54 -3.25 7.81
CA TYR A 72 1.88 -4.60 7.38
C TYR A 72 2.24 -5.52 8.55
N GLU A 73 3.06 -5.04 9.51
CA GLU A 73 3.38 -5.79 10.72
C GLU A 73 2.12 -6.15 11.52
N HIS A 74 1.17 -5.21 11.66
CA HIS A 74 -0.11 -5.48 12.30
C HIS A 74 -0.94 -6.55 11.56
N VAL A 75 -0.95 -6.52 10.23
CA VAL A 75 -1.62 -7.53 9.39
C VAL A 75 -1.02 -8.92 9.63
N LEU A 76 0.32 -9.04 9.65
CA LEU A 76 0.99 -10.32 9.92
C LEU A 76 0.66 -10.87 11.31
N ILE A 77 0.66 -10.02 12.32
CA ILE A 77 0.31 -10.42 13.70
C ILE A 77 -1.14 -10.92 13.74
N ALA A 78 -2.08 -10.19 13.12
CA ALA A 78 -3.49 -10.57 13.09
C ALA A 78 -3.75 -11.90 12.35
N GLN A 79 -3.03 -12.15 11.24
CA GLN A 79 -3.11 -13.43 10.52
C GLN A 79 -2.54 -14.59 11.33
N THR A 80 -1.46 -14.36 12.09
CA THR A 80 -0.83 -15.39 12.92
C THR A 80 -1.70 -15.81 14.10
N GLN A 81 -2.53 -14.91 14.64
CA GLN A 81 -3.46 -15.21 15.73
C GLN A 81 -4.78 -15.85 15.30
N SER A 82 -5.06 -15.92 14.00
CA SER A 82 -6.29 -16.49 13.45
C SER A 82 -6.17 -17.97 13.05
N LYS A 83 -5.08 -18.63 13.43
CA LYS A 83 -4.73 -20.00 13.05
C LYS A 83 -4.72 -20.91 14.27
#